data_AF-A0AAW7IL07-F1
#
_entry.id   AF-A0AAW7IL07-F1
#
_cell.length_a   1.000
_cell.length_b   1.000
_cell.length_c   1.000
_cell.angle_alpha   90.00
_cell.angle_beta   90.00
_cell.angle_gamma   90.00
#
_symmetry.space_group_name_H-M   'P 1'
#
loop_
_entity.id
_entity.type
_entity.pdbx_description
1 polymer ?
#
loop_
_entity_poly.entity_id
_entity_poly.type
_entity_poly.pdbx_seq_one_letter_code
_entity_poly.pdbx_strand_id
1 'polypeptide(L)' 'MWFKIFSFIFILCGLFVMWFAVFGDKKVVKEFGSGIPTNFIDFILMMVYRLFPSFIRRIFLFALGLAISIGFTYTLLYL' A
#
# COMPACT_ATOMS: atom_id res chain seq x y z
N MET A 1 -3.92 -6.66 25.05
CA MET A 1 -2.55 -6.16 24.82
C MET A 1 -1.96 -6.62 23.48
N TRP A 2 -2.09 -7.89 23.08
CA TRP A 2 -1.53 -8.40 21.82
C TRP A 2 -2.07 -7.74 20.54
N PHE A 3 -3.39 -7.48 20.46
CA PHE A 3 -4.02 -6.81 19.31
C PHE A 3 -3.48 -5.39 19.04
N LYS A 4 -3.11 -4.66 20.10
CA LYS A 4 -2.54 -3.31 19.99
C LYS A 4 -1.13 -3.33 19.42
N ILE A 5 -0.32 -4.32 19.83
CA ILE A 5 1.03 -4.54 19.28
C ILE A 5 0.95 -4.91 17.80
N PHE A 6 0.03 -5.81 17.43
CA PHE A 6 -0.20 -6.19 16.04
C PHE A 6 -0.62 -4.99 15.18
N SER A 7 -1.57 -4.19 15.67
CA SER A 7 -2.01 -2.98 14.95
C SER A 7 -0.88 -1.95 14.79
N PHE A 8 -0.01 -1.80 15.79
CA PHE A 8 1.15 -0.92 15.71
C PHE A 8 2.13 -1.32 14.60
N ILE A 9 2.39 -2.63 14.44
CA ILE A 9 3.24 -3.16 13.36
C ILE A 9 2.63 -2.83 11.98
N PHE A 10 1.31 -2.95 11.83
CA PHE A 10 0.62 -2.61 10.58
C PHE A 10 0.62 -1.12 10.27
N ILE A 11 0.53 -0.25 11.30
CA ILE A 11 0.67 1.20 11.13
C ILE A 11 2.07 1.55 10.61
N LEU A 12 3.11 0.94 11.19
CA LEU A 12 4.50 1.05 10.73
C LEU A 12 4.68 0.53 9.30
N CYS A 13 4.05 -0.59 8.95
CA CYS A 13 4.05 -1.12 7.61
C CYS A 13 3.39 -0.13 6.61
N GLY A 14 2.24 0.45 6.96
CA GLY A 14 1.58 1.47 6.16
C GLY A 14 2.45 2.72 5.94
N LEU A 15 3.12 3.19 6.99
CA LEU A 15 4.10 4.29 6.90
C LEU A 15 5.30 3.95 6.02
N PHE A 16 5.80 2.71 6.10
CA PHE A 16 6.88 2.24 5.24
C PHE A 16 6.46 2.20 3.78
N VAL A 17 5.24 1.76 3.48
CA VAL A 17 4.67 1.76 2.11
C VAL A 17 4.53 3.19 1.58
N MET A 18 4.10 4.15 2.41
CA MET A 18 4.09 5.57 2.03
C MET A 18 5.47 6.10 1.71
N TRP A 19 6.45 5.81 2.57
CA TRP A 19 7.84 6.21 2.37
C TRP A 19 8.37 5.65 1.04
N PHE A 20 8.09 4.38 0.77
CA PHE A 20 8.47 3.73 -0.47
C PHE A 20 7.77 4.35 -1.70
N ALA A 21 6.53 4.81 -1.56
CA ALA A 21 5.84 5.51 -2.64
C ALA A 21 6.47 6.86 -3.00
N VAL A 22 6.97 7.60 -1.99
CA VAL A 22 7.59 8.92 -2.17
C VAL A 22 9.05 8.81 -2.63
N PHE A 23 9.86 8.04 -1.91
CA PHE A 23 11.30 7.95 -2.07
C PHE A 23 11.78 6.69 -2.81
N GLY A 24 10.93 5.68 -2.98
CA GLY A 24 11.32 4.42 -3.62
C GLY A 24 11.60 4.58 -5.11
N ASP A 25 12.55 3.81 -5.63
CA ASP A 25 13.00 3.91 -7.01
C ASP A 25 11.84 3.66 -8.00
N LYS A 26 11.78 4.44 -9.09
CA LYS A 26 10.73 4.36 -10.11
C LYS A 26 10.67 2.98 -10.75
N LYS A 27 11.79 2.25 -10.83
CA LYS A 27 11.84 0.89 -11.39
C LYS A 27 11.13 -0.11 -10.48
N VAL A 28 11.39 -0.06 -9.18
CA VAL A 28 10.80 -1.01 -8.22
C VAL A 28 9.29 -0.77 -8.06
N VAL A 29 8.85 0.49 -8.07
CA VAL A 29 7.42 0.84 -8.08
C VAL A 29 6.69 0.36 -9.35
N LYS A 30 7.42 0.23 -10.47
CA LYS A 30 6.85 -0.27 -11.73
C LYS A 30 6.56 -1.77 -11.66
N GLU A 31 7.36 -2.52 -10.91
CA GLU A 31 7.26 -3.97 -10.71
C GLU A 31 6.30 -4.38 -9.58
N PHE A 32 5.95 -3.45 -8.67
CA PHE A 32 5.01 -3.69 -7.56
C PHE A 32 3.61 -4.17 -7.98
N GLY A 33 3.27 -4.11 -9.27
CA GLY A 33 2.00 -4.59 -9.83
C GLY A 33 2.16 -5.53 -11.03
N SER A 34 3.34 -6.11 -11.26
CA SER A 34 3.60 -7.03 -12.39
C SER A 34 3.43 -8.51 -12.03
N GLY A 35 2.94 -8.83 -10.83
CA GLY A 35 2.63 -10.21 -10.43
C GLY A 35 1.49 -10.81 -11.27
N ILE A 36 1.45 -12.15 -11.33
CA ILE A 36 0.33 -12.88 -11.95
C ILE A 36 -0.90 -12.64 -11.07
N PRO A 37 -1.99 -12.05 -11.61
CA PRO A 37 -3.16 -11.75 -10.81
C PRO A 37 -3.85 -13.06 -10.42
N THR A 38 -4.00 -13.29 -9.12
CA THR A 38 -4.71 -14.45 -8.57
C THR A 38 -6.18 -14.17 -8.30
N ASN A 39 -6.55 -12.88 -8.20
CA ASN A 39 -7.91 -12.44 -7.92
C ASN A 39 -8.35 -11.28 -8.83
N PHE A 40 -9.66 -11.02 -8.89
CA PHE A 40 -10.22 -9.92 -9.69
C PHE A 40 -9.71 -8.54 -9.26
N ILE A 41 -9.48 -8.36 -7.95
CA ILE A 41 -8.89 -7.14 -7.39
C ILE A 41 -7.44 -6.97 -7.86
N ASP A 42 -6.64 -8.03 -7.86
CA ASP A 42 -5.28 -8.02 -8.41
C ASP A 42 -5.27 -7.76 -9.91
N PHE A 43 -6.27 -8.25 -10.65
CA PHE A 43 -6.41 -7.96 -12.08
C PHE A 43 -6.68 -6.48 -12.33
N ILE A 44 -7.57 -5.86 -11.54
CA ILE A 44 -7.83 -4.41 -11.60
C ILE A 44 -6.57 -3.63 -11.22
N LEU A 45 -5.90 -4.00 -10.13
CA LEU A 45 -4.64 -3.38 -9.71
C LEU A 45 -3.57 -3.52 -10.78
N MET A 46 -3.40 -4.69 -11.39
CA MET A 46 -2.46 -4.91 -12.48
C MET A 46 -2.81 -4.04 -13.69
N MET A 47 -4.09 -3.90 -14.05
CA MET A 47 -4.52 -3.02 -15.13
C MET A 47 -4.24 -1.54 -14.81
N VAL A 48 -4.62 -1.08 -13.62
CA VAL A 48 -4.35 0.28 -13.11
C VAL A 48 -2.85 0.54 -13.19
N TYR A 49 -2.04 -0.34 -12.61
CA TYR A 49 -0.59 -0.17 -12.69
C TYR A 49 -0.15 -0.17 -14.14
N ARG A 50 -0.50 -1.14 -14.98
CA ARG A 50 -0.05 -1.20 -16.39
C ARG A 50 -0.47 0.03 -17.23
N LEU A 51 -1.67 0.56 -17.06
CA LEU A 51 -2.19 1.71 -17.81
C LEU A 51 -1.63 3.05 -17.31
N PHE A 52 -1.48 3.20 -15.99
CA PHE A 52 -1.15 4.50 -15.42
C PHE A 52 0.36 4.80 -15.46
N PRO A 53 0.74 6.06 -15.74
CA PRO A 53 2.12 6.51 -15.69
C PRO A 53 2.70 6.38 -14.27
N SER A 54 4.03 6.33 -14.20
CA SER A 54 4.79 6.08 -12.94
C SER A 54 4.40 7.02 -11.79
N PHE A 55 4.00 8.25 -12.09
CA PHE A 55 3.54 9.23 -11.11
C PHE A 55 2.22 8.83 -10.44
N ILE A 56 1.23 8.39 -11.23
CA ILE A 56 -0.08 7.99 -10.72
C ILE A 56 0.02 6.69 -9.92
N ARG A 57 0.89 5.75 -10.34
CA ARG A 57 1.17 4.53 -9.56
C ARG A 57 1.70 4.84 -8.16
N ARG A 58 2.60 5.83 -8.04
CA ARG A 58 3.14 6.26 -6.74
C ARG A 58 2.05 6.86 -5.86
N ILE A 59 1.19 7.71 -6.41
CA ILE A 59 0.04 8.26 -5.66
C ILE A 59 -0.87 7.13 -5.18
N PHE A 60 -1.10 6.11 -6.01
CA PHE A 60 -1.92 4.97 -5.66
C PHE A 60 -1.30 4.13 -4.53
N LEU A 61 0.00 3.81 -4.62
CA LEU A 61 0.76 3.14 -3.55
C LEU A 61 0.74 3.94 -2.24
N PHE A 62 0.89 5.26 -2.34
CA PHE A 62 0.82 6.16 -1.20
C PHE A 62 -0.57 6.14 -0.54
N ALA A 63 -1.64 6.25 -1.34
CA ALA A 63 -3.02 6.17 -0.88
C ALA A 63 -3.34 4.82 -0.22
N LEU A 64 -2.77 3.73 -0.74
CA LEU A 64 -2.92 2.38 -0.19
C LEU A 64 -2.24 2.27 1.17
N GLY A 65 -1.01 2.78 1.32
CA GLY A 65 -0.33 2.92 2.62
C GLY A 65 -1.12 3.80 3.60
N LEU A 66 -1.77 4.85 3.11
CA LEU A 66 -2.64 5.76 3.88
C LEU A 66 -3.89 5.08 4.40
N ALA A 67 -4.59 4.34 3.55
CA ALA A 67 -5.75 3.56 3.94
C ALA A 67 -5.40 2.53 5.02
N ILE A 68 -4.27 1.81 4.85
CA ILE A 68 -3.79 0.84 5.84
C ILE A 68 -3.46 1.55 7.15
N SER A 69 -2.65 2.61 7.12
CA SER A 69 -2.22 3.31 8.34
C SER A 69 -3.40 3.90 9.10
N ILE A 70 -4.35 4.56 8.41
CA ILE A 70 -5.55 5.12 9.04
C ILE A 70 -6.47 4.02 9.59
N GLY A 71 -6.72 2.96 8.81
CA GLY A 71 -7.61 1.87 9.23
C GLY A 71 -7.11 1.16 10.49
N PHE A 72 -5.81 0.87 10.56
CA PHE A 72 -5.21 0.27 11.75
C PHE A 72 -5.08 1.27 12.92
N THR A 73 -4.89 2.56 12.66
CA THR A 73 -4.91 3.59 13.72
C THR A 73 -6.30 3.70 14.34
N TYR A 74 -7.35 3.72 13.51
CA TYR A 74 -8.74 3.72 13.98
C TYR A 74 -9.03 2.46 14.81
N THR A 75 -8.58 1.30 14.34
CA THR A 75 -8.70 0.02 15.06
C THR A 75 -7.97 0.04 16.40
N LEU A 76 -6.77 0.63 16.46
CA LEU A 76 -5.98 0.73 17.70
C LEU A 76 -6.59 1.68 18.73
N LEU A 77 -7.31 2.71 18.30
CA LEU A 77 -7.97 3.70 19.16
C LEU A 77 -9.34 3.26 19.65
N TYR A 78 -10.13 2.58 18.81
CA TYR A 78 -11.51 2.19 19.11
C TYR A 78 -11.68 0.75 19.63
N LEU A 79 -10.64 -0.09 19.57
CA LEU A 79 -10.66 -1.50 20.00
C LEU A 79 -9.65 -1.78 21.13
#